data_AF-A0A821JLD7-F1
#
_entry.id   AF-A0A821JLD7-F1
#
_cell.length_a   1.000
_cell.length_b   1.000
_cell.length_c   1.000
_cell.angle_alpha   90.00
_cell.angle_beta   90.00
_cell.angle_gamma   90.00
#
_symmetry.space_group_name_H-M   'P 1'
#
loop_
_entity.id
_entity.type
_entity.pdbx_description
1 polymer ?
#
loop_
_entity_poly.entity_id
_entity_poly.type
_entity_poly.pdbx_seq_one_letter_code
_entity_poly.pdbx_strand_id
1 'polypeptide(L)'
;FYSSQSTKIISTSTNSILILSSTIYGPYTLTVDLQGTIQNYSSITFLPYQSGDFGQNATWLGGLLPTLDRCSPTDGGCVLIIPAGFKVTRHHNQSTINAVDVHIYGFFEISSSESYTFHYSMTFHIYNGGIFQDSTQNGFRFHINTSIIVYTGGTFIIRSTNAIYSYKEKNATISS
;
A
#
# COMPACT_ATOMS: atom_id res chain seq x y z
N PHE A 1 6.60 12.00 -9.52
CA PHE A 1 7.05 12.93 -8.48
C PHE A 1 5.83 13.33 -7.66
N TYR A 2 5.58 12.64 -6.56
CA TYR A 2 4.49 13.00 -5.64
C TYR A 2 5.03 14.06 -4.69
N SER A 3 4.52 15.30 -4.73
CA SER A 3 4.85 16.30 -3.73
C SER A 3 3.95 16.11 -2.51
N SER A 4 4.45 15.41 -1.49
CA SER A 4 3.82 15.45 -0.17
C SER A 4 4.07 16.83 0.44
N GLN A 5 3.03 17.66 0.51
CA GLN A 5 3.09 18.85 1.37
C GLN A 5 2.71 18.41 2.78
N SER A 6 3.65 18.59 3.70
CA SER A 6 3.44 18.33 5.13
C SER A 6 3.27 19.67 5.84
N THR A 7 2.13 19.87 6.51
CA THR A 7 1.91 21.04 7.37
C THR A 7 1.81 20.57 8.81
N LYS A 8 2.76 20.97 9.64
CA LYS A 8 2.75 20.63 11.08
C LYS A 8 1.74 21.50 11.81
N ILE A 9 0.72 20.91 12.42
CA ILE A 9 -0.17 21.64 13.32
C ILE A 9 0.46 21.62 14.71
N ILE A 10 0.84 22.79 15.23
CA ILE A 10 1.12 22.98 16.65
C ILE A 10 -0.16 23.55 17.27
N SER A 11 -1.04 22.68 17.76
CA SER A 11 -2.22 23.09 18.51
C SER A 11 -1.99 22.84 19.99
N THR A 12 -2.03 23.92 20.79
CA THR A 12 -1.89 23.87 22.26
C THR A 12 -3.21 24.15 22.98
N SER A 13 -4.36 24.11 22.29
CA SER A 13 -5.66 24.36 22.93
C SER A 13 -6.80 23.51 22.35
N THR A 14 -7.72 23.13 23.24
CA THR A 14 -8.85 22.21 23.03
C THR A 14 -9.89 22.65 21.97
N ASN A 15 -9.73 23.82 21.34
CA ASN A 15 -10.64 24.40 20.33
C ASN A 15 -9.91 24.89 19.07
N SER A 16 -8.93 24.15 18.57
CA SER A 16 -8.20 24.58 17.36
C SER A 16 -8.93 24.21 16.07
N ILE A 17 -9.18 25.20 15.22
CA ILE A 17 -9.84 25.03 13.91
C ILE A 17 -8.78 24.74 12.84
N LEU A 18 -8.97 23.65 12.09
CA LEU A 18 -8.18 23.36 10.90
C LEU A 18 -8.75 24.13 9.70
N ILE A 19 -8.00 25.10 9.19
CA ILE A 19 -8.36 25.86 7.98
C ILE A 19 -7.51 25.33 6.81
N LEU A 20 -8.16 24.68 5.85
CA LEU A 20 -7.54 24.35 4.57
C LEU A 20 -7.58 25.61 3.70
N SER A 21 -6.46 26.33 3.62
CA SER A 21 -6.38 27.64 2.95
C SER A 21 -6.21 27.55 1.43
N SER A 22 -6.31 26.35 0.85
CA SER A 22 -6.17 26.12 -0.59
C SER A 22 -7.31 25.29 -1.15
N THR A 23 -7.68 25.58 -2.39
CA THR A 23 -8.64 24.76 -3.15
C THR A 23 -7.95 23.47 -3.57
N ILE A 24 -8.45 22.34 -3.09
CA ILE A 24 -8.02 21.00 -3.53
C ILE A 24 -8.97 20.54 -4.63
N TYR A 25 -8.42 20.12 -5.78
CA TYR A 25 -9.19 19.61 -6.92
C TYR A 25 -8.99 18.11 -7.06
N GLY A 26 -10.08 17.38 -7.36
CA GLY A 26 -10.06 15.93 -7.51
C GLY A 26 -10.04 15.17 -6.19
N PRO A 27 -9.94 13.83 -6.23
CA PRO A 27 -9.87 12.99 -5.04
C PRO A 27 -8.51 13.13 -4.34
N TYR A 28 -8.52 13.25 -3.02
CA TYR A 28 -7.33 13.41 -2.20
C TYR A 28 -7.50 12.71 -0.85
N THR A 29 -6.38 12.45 -0.18
CA THR A 29 -6.37 11.92 1.20
C THR A 29 -5.59 12.85 2.11
N LEU A 30 -6.20 13.19 3.25
CA LEU A 30 -5.55 13.91 4.35
C LEU A 30 -5.42 12.99 5.55
N THR A 31 -4.23 12.94 6.14
CA THR A 31 -4.01 12.26 7.41
C THR A 31 -3.34 13.19 8.40
N VAL A 32 -3.64 13.01 9.69
CA VAL A 32 -2.95 13.69 10.79
C VAL A 32 -2.22 12.62 11.59
N ASP A 33 -0.89 12.76 11.72
CA ASP A 33 -0.10 11.84 12.54
C ASP A 33 -0.26 12.10 14.05
N LEU A 34 0.30 11.21 14.87
CA LEU A 34 0.26 11.33 16.34
C LEU A 34 1.00 12.57 16.85
N GLN A 35 1.81 13.22 16.03
CA GLN A 35 2.54 14.45 16.32
C GLN A 35 1.80 15.70 15.81
N GLY A 36 0.60 15.55 15.24
CA GLY A 36 -0.21 16.65 14.70
C GLY A 36 0.22 17.12 13.31
N THR A 37 1.04 16.37 12.58
CA THR A 37 1.43 16.72 11.20
C THR A 37 0.36 16.29 10.21
N ILE A 38 -0.11 17.23 9.40
CA ILE A 38 -0.96 16.95 8.24
C ILE A 38 -0.07 16.44 7.11
N GLN A 39 -0.43 15.30 6.55
CA GLN A 39 0.11 14.83 5.28
C GLN A 39 -1.00 14.86 4.22
N ASN A 40 -0.65 15.41 3.05
CA ASN A 40 -1.54 15.47 1.89
C ASN A 40 -1.04 14.51 0.80
N TYR A 41 -1.95 13.67 0.31
CA TYR A 41 -1.74 12.80 -0.84
C TYR A 41 -2.65 13.26 -1.97
N SER A 42 -2.05 13.50 -3.15
CA SER A 42 -2.75 13.91 -4.38
C SER A 42 -3.51 12.77 -5.07
N SER A 43 -3.88 11.74 -4.32
CA SER A 43 -4.61 10.54 -4.76
C SER A 43 -5.39 9.96 -3.58
N ILE A 44 -6.30 9.02 -3.87
CA ILE A 44 -6.93 8.20 -2.83
C ILE A 44 -5.86 7.26 -2.28
N THR A 45 -5.50 7.44 -1.01
CA THR A 45 -4.43 6.71 -0.34
C THR A 45 -5.00 5.92 0.82
N PHE A 46 -4.76 4.61 0.80
CA PHE A 46 -5.12 3.71 1.89
C PHE A 46 -3.91 3.47 2.79
N LEU A 47 -4.14 3.63 4.08
CA LEU A 47 -3.15 3.48 5.14
C LEU A 47 -3.73 2.56 6.23
N PRO A 48 -2.94 1.60 6.74
CA PRO A 48 -3.39 0.79 7.85
C PRO A 48 -3.50 1.64 9.13
N TYR A 49 -4.60 1.47 9.87
CA TYR A 49 -4.77 1.96 11.23
C TYR A 49 -4.02 1.09 12.25
N GLN A 50 -4.01 -0.22 12.01
CA GLN A 50 -3.31 -1.22 12.82
C GLN A 50 -2.82 -2.36 11.93
N SER A 51 -1.89 -3.16 12.46
CA SER A 51 -1.52 -4.41 11.80
C SER A 51 -2.69 -5.37 11.77
N GLY A 52 -2.83 -6.11 10.68
CA GLY A 52 -3.91 -7.07 10.54
C GLY A 52 -4.18 -7.43 9.10
N ASP A 53 -5.41 -7.86 8.89
CA ASP A 53 -5.84 -8.49 7.67
C ASP A 53 -6.34 -7.46 6.64
N PHE A 54 -5.90 -7.61 5.39
CA PHE A 54 -6.26 -6.71 4.28
C PHE A 54 -7.77 -6.61 4.10
N GLY A 55 -8.51 -7.71 4.28
CA GLY A 55 -9.96 -7.76 4.09
C GLY A 55 -10.78 -7.20 5.27
N GLN A 56 -10.14 -6.76 6.35
CA GLN A 56 -10.83 -6.30 7.56
C GLN A 56 -10.86 -4.76 7.62
N ASN A 57 -12.05 -4.18 7.75
CA ASN A 57 -12.22 -2.72 7.90
C ASN A 57 -11.36 -2.16 9.03
N ALA A 58 -11.26 -2.88 10.16
CA ALA A 58 -10.49 -2.47 11.33
C ALA A 58 -8.98 -2.32 11.05
N THR A 59 -8.44 -2.92 9.99
CA THR A 59 -7.06 -2.76 9.57
C THR A 59 -6.79 -1.36 9.00
N TRP A 60 -7.80 -0.69 8.45
CA TRP A 60 -7.63 0.52 7.64
C TRP A 60 -8.08 1.78 8.37
N LEU A 61 -7.36 2.88 8.14
CA LEU A 61 -7.78 4.20 8.61
C LEU A 61 -9.18 4.52 8.04
N GLY A 62 -10.06 5.00 8.92
CA GLY A 62 -11.45 5.29 8.56
C GLY A 62 -12.33 4.05 8.35
N GLY A 63 -11.83 2.83 8.55
CA GLY A 63 -12.62 1.62 8.37
C GLY A 63 -12.94 1.28 6.91
N LEU A 64 -12.19 1.83 5.96
CA LEU A 64 -12.46 1.73 4.54
C LEU A 64 -11.48 0.77 3.86
N LEU A 65 -12.00 -0.24 3.18
CA LEU A 65 -11.19 -1.16 2.38
C LEU A 65 -10.83 -0.55 1.02
N PRO A 66 -9.63 -0.82 0.49
CA PRO A 66 -9.24 -0.50 -0.89
C PRO A 66 -9.94 -1.43 -1.90
N THR A 67 -11.24 -1.25 -2.05
CA THR A 67 -12.13 -2.01 -2.94
C THR A 67 -12.19 -1.40 -4.34
N LEU A 68 -12.66 -2.17 -5.32
CA LEU A 68 -12.69 -1.76 -6.74
C LEU A 68 -13.48 -0.47 -6.97
N ASP A 69 -14.60 -0.28 -6.27
CA ASP A 69 -15.43 0.93 -6.34
C ASP A 69 -14.69 2.18 -5.83
N ARG A 70 -13.70 2.01 -4.95
CA ARG A 70 -12.86 3.11 -4.43
C ARG A 70 -11.56 3.28 -5.19
N CYS A 71 -11.11 2.23 -5.85
CA CYS A 71 -9.81 2.13 -6.49
C CYS A 71 -9.89 1.87 -7.98
N SER A 72 -10.98 2.31 -8.62
CA SER A 72 -11.18 2.08 -10.03
C SER A 72 -9.96 2.60 -10.82
N PRO A 73 -9.28 1.74 -11.59
CA PRO A 73 -8.15 2.16 -12.39
C PRO A 73 -8.53 3.21 -13.44
N THR A 74 -9.81 3.28 -13.83
CA THR A 74 -10.32 4.30 -14.75
C THR A 74 -10.32 5.70 -14.14
N ASP A 75 -10.33 5.79 -12.80
CA ASP A 75 -10.47 7.03 -12.06
C ASP A 75 -9.12 7.48 -11.45
N GLY A 76 -8.01 6.96 -12.01
CA GLY A 76 -6.65 7.21 -11.54
C GLY A 76 -6.15 6.20 -10.49
N GLY A 77 -7.02 5.30 -10.02
CA GLY A 77 -6.68 4.24 -9.07
C GLY A 77 -6.34 4.72 -7.66
N CYS A 78 -6.06 3.76 -6.79
CA CYS A 78 -5.61 4.03 -5.42
C CYS A 78 -4.12 3.82 -5.24
N VAL A 79 -3.59 4.54 -4.26
CA VAL A 79 -2.30 4.25 -3.66
C VAL A 79 -2.51 3.49 -2.35
N LEU A 80 -1.72 2.45 -2.13
CA LEU A 80 -1.63 1.74 -0.86
C LEU A 80 -0.27 2.03 -0.24
N ILE A 81 -0.24 2.50 1.01
CA ILE A 81 1.01 2.69 1.76
C ILE A 81 0.96 1.82 3.01
N ILE A 82 1.96 0.95 3.19
CA ILE A 82 2.15 0.14 4.38
C ILE A 82 3.37 0.71 5.11
N PRO A 83 3.19 1.55 6.14
CA PRO A 83 4.28 2.21 6.84
C PRO A 83 5.15 1.23 7.64
N ALA A 84 6.36 1.66 7.99
CA ALA A 84 7.21 0.90 8.90
C ALA A 84 6.48 0.62 10.23
N GLY A 85 6.68 -0.58 10.79
CA GLY A 85 6.00 -1.02 12.01
C GLY A 85 4.60 -1.62 11.80
N PHE A 86 4.04 -1.54 10.59
CA PHE A 86 2.77 -2.19 10.25
C PHE A 86 2.98 -3.51 9.50
N LYS A 87 2.11 -4.47 9.80
CA LYS A 87 1.99 -5.75 9.10
C LYS A 87 0.60 -5.89 8.52
N VAL A 88 0.49 -5.98 7.19
CA VAL A 88 -0.76 -6.29 6.50
C VAL A 88 -0.66 -7.68 5.87
N THR A 89 -1.64 -8.55 6.13
CA THR A 89 -1.70 -9.90 5.54
C THR A 89 -2.96 -10.06 4.73
N ARG A 90 -2.86 -10.70 3.57
CA ARG A 90 -4.00 -11.08 2.75
C ARG A 90 -4.02 -12.60 2.58
N HIS A 91 -5.11 -13.23 2.98
CA HIS A 91 -5.35 -14.67 2.86
C HIS A 91 -6.27 -15.00 1.66
N HIS A 92 -6.37 -16.29 1.34
CA HIS A 92 -7.31 -16.81 0.37
C HIS A 92 -8.77 -16.43 0.73
N ASN A 93 -9.64 -16.27 -0.28
CA ASN A 93 -11.04 -15.81 -0.16
C ASN A 93 -11.26 -14.37 0.32
N GLN A 94 -10.20 -13.58 0.46
CA GLN A 94 -10.33 -12.17 0.83
C GLN A 94 -10.39 -11.26 -0.39
N SER A 95 -10.89 -10.05 -0.14
CA SER A 95 -10.99 -8.96 -1.11
C SER A 95 -9.74 -8.86 -1.99
N THR A 96 -9.98 -8.75 -3.29
CA THR A 96 -8.93 -8.48 -4.28
C THR A 96 -8.23 -7.17 -3.93
N ILE A 97 -6.91 -7.14 -4.10
CA ILE A 97 -6.13 -5.93 -3.95
C ILE A 97 -6.32 -5.10 -5.24
N ASN A 98 -6.89 -3.89 -5.12
CA ASN A 98 -7.26 -3.06 -6.28
C ASN A 98 -6.45 -1.74 -6.39
N ALA A 99 -5.28 -1.65 -5.75
CA ALA A 99 -4.43 -0.45 -5.84
C ALA A 99 -3.60 -0.41 -7.14
N VAL A 100 -3.32 0.77 -7.67
CA VAL A 100 -2.41 0.92 -8.84
C VAL A 100 -0.96 1.07 -8.40
N ASP A 101 -0.73 1.61 -7.21
CA ASP A 101 0.59 1.84 -6.63
C ASP A 101 0.61 1.35 -5.18
N VAL A 102 1.64 0.59 -4.80
CA VAL A 102 1.76 -0.04 -3.48
C VAL A 102 3.15 0.23 -2.92
N HIS A 103 3.23 1.09 -1.90
CA HIS A 103 4.46 1.44 -1.20
C HIS A 103 4.58 0.66 0.11
N ILE A 104 5.66 -0.09 0.24
CA ILE A 104 5.90 -1.01 1.35
C ILE A 104 7.15 -0.58 2.11
N TYR A 105 6.93 0.02 3.28
CA TYR A 105 7.96 0.32 4.29
C TYR A 105 7.89 -0.64 5.49
N GLY A 106 6.72 -1.26 5.71
CA GLY A 106 6.49 -2.32 6.70
C GLY A 106 6.47 -3.70 6.06
N PHE A 107 5.54 -4.55 6.50
CA PHE A 107 5.39 -5.91 6.00
C PHE A 107 4.07 -6.11 5.27
N PHE A 108 4.13 -6.62 4.04
CA PHE A 108 2.96 -7.04 3.28
C PHE A 108 3.11 -8.50 2.85
N GLU A 109 2.14 -9.34 3.19
CA GLU A 109 2.12 -10.73 2.75
C GLU A 109 0.83 -11.08 2.05
N ILE A 110 0.96 -11.83 0.96
CA ILE A 110 -0.17 -12.47 0.28
C ILE A 110 0.03 -13.98 0.42
N SER A 111 -0.94 -14.64 1.04
CA SER A 111 -0.97 -16.08 1.25
C SER A 111 -2.20 -16.71 0.58
N SER A 112 -2.01 -17.91 0.06
CA SER A 112 -3.06 -18.69 -0.62
C SER A 112 -2.67 -20.16 -0.69
N SER A 113 -3.65 -21.07 -0.60
CA SER A 113 -3.45 -22.49 -0.93
C SER A 113 -3.34 -22.73 -2.45
N GLU A 114 -3.50 -21.69 -3.26
CA GLU A 114 -3.36 -21.75 -4.71
C GLU A 114 -2.44 -20.64 -5.19
N SER A 115 -2.47 -20.30 -6.48
CA SER A 115 -1.86 -19.07 -6.98
C SER A 115 -2.71 -17.85 -6.60
N TYR A 116 -2.12 -16.66 -6.53
CA TYR A 116 -2.87 -15.40 -6.48
C TYR A 116 -2.77 -14.66 -7.81
N THR A 117 -3.92 -14.25 -8.37
CA THR A 117 -3.95 -13.52 -9.65
C THR A 117 -4.24 -12.04 -9.40
N PHE A 118 -3.36 -11.18 -9.91
CA PHE A 118 -3.59 -9.75 -9.97
C PHE A 118 -4.46 -9.44 -11.19
N HIS A 119 -5.58 -8.77 -10.97
CA HIS A 119 -6.55 -8.46 -12.03
C HIS A 119 -6.27 -7.14 -12.76
N TYR A 120 -5.37 -6.33 -12.21
CA TYR A 120 -5.02 -5.00 -12.72
C TYR A 120 -3.51 -4.82 -12.73
N SER A 121 -3.04 -3.89 -13.57
CA SER A 121 -1.63 -3.47 -13.58
C SER A 121 -1.32 -2.71 -12.30
N MET A 122 -0.30 -3.15 -11.57
CA MET A 122 0.11 -2.54 -10.30
C MET A 122 1.62 -2.28 -10.29
N THR A 123 2.07 -1.31 -9.50
CA THR A 123 3.50 -1.17 -9.19
C THR A 123 3.71 -1.36 -7.70
N PHE A 124 4.58 -2.30 -7.33
CA PHE A 124 5.01 -2.52 -5.95
C PHE A 124 6.37 -1.87 -5.73
N HIS A 125 6.45 -0.99 -4.75
CA HIS A 125 7.66 -0.32 -4.31
C HIS A 125 8.04 -0.82 -2.92
N ILE A 126 9.13 -1.58 -2.83
CA ILE A 126 9.62 -2.12 -1.55
C ILE A 126 10.81 -1.30 -1.10
N TYR A 127 10.61 -0.47 -0.07
CA TYR A 127 11.62 0.46 0.45
C TYR A 127 12.48 -0.18 1.54
N ASN A 128 13.47 0.57 2.03
CA ASN A 128 14.35 0.15 3.11
C ASN A 128 13.57 -0.35 4.34
N GLY A 129 13.86 -1.56 4.81
CA GLY A 129 13.16 -2.23 5.92
C GLY A 129 11.81 -2.83 5.55
N GLY A 130 11.31 -2.55 4.34
CA GLY A 130 10.07 -3.08 3.81
C GLY A 130 10.21 -4.53 3.33
N ILE A 131 9.19 -5.34 3.57
CA ILE A 131 9.13 -6.74 3.16
C ILE A 131 7.83 -6.98 2.40
N PHE A 132 7.94 -7.44 1.16
CA PHE A 132 6.82 -8.03 0.43
C PHE A 132 7.03 -9.54 0.34
N GLN A 133 6.07 -10.32 0.81
CA GLN A 133 6.19 -11.78 0.89
C GLN A 133 5.07 -12.48 0.11
N ASP A 134 5.49 -13.33 -0.82
CA ASP A 134 4.64 -14.36 -1.40
C ASP A 134 4.64 -15.59 -0.47
N SER A 135 3.47 -15.96 0.03
CA SER A 135 3.21 -17.19 0.78
C SER A 135 2.07 -17.99 0.19
N THR A 136 1.97 -17.95 -1.15
CA THR A 136 1.03 -18.74 -1.93
C THR A 136 1.64 -20.08 -2.31
N GLN A 137 0.81 -21.12 -2.52
CA GLN A 137 1.33 -22.43 -2.93
C GLN A 137 1.91 -22.39 -4.35
N ASN A 138 1.18 -21.78 -5.30
CA ASN A 138 1.53 -21.79 -6.72
C ASN A 138 1.98 -20.42 -7.26
N GLY A 139 2.23 -19.46 -6.37
CA GLY A 139 2.85 -18.20 -6.72
C GLY A 139 1.90 -17.13 -7.25
N PHE A 140 2.46 -15.98 -7.56
CA PHE A 140 1.75 -14.85 -8.14
C PHE A 140 1.58 -14.97 -9.66
N ARG A 141 0.39 -14.62 -10.14
CA ARG A 141 0.07 -14.42 -11.56
C ARG A 141 -0.20 -12.94 -11.80
N PHE A 142 0.70 -12.26 -12.49
CA PHE A 142 0.61 -10.83 -12.70
C PHE A 142 -0.23 -10.47 -13.92
N HIS A 143 -0.98 -9.37 -13.80
CA HIS A 143 -1.51 -8.68 -14.97
C HIS A 143 -0.35 -8.07 -15.78
N ILE A 144 -0.53 -7.94 -17.10
CA ILE A 144 0.46 -7.27 -17.96
C ILE A 144 0.79 -5.87 -17.42
N ASN A 145 2.07 -5.48 -17.50
CA ASN A 145 2.61 -4.22 -16.99
C ASN A 145 2.66 -4.09 -15.45
N THR A 146 2.41 -5.17 -14.70
CA THR A 146 2.71 -5.17 -13.26
C THR A 146 4.22 -5.16 -13.03
N SER A 147 4.68 -4.36 -12.08
CA SER A 147 6.10 -4.22 -11.76
C SER A 147 6.35 -4.39 -10.27
N ILE A 148 7.43 -5.09 -9.91
CA ILE A 148 7.99 -5.09 -8.55
C ILE A 148 9.34 -4.38 -8.62
N ILE A 149 9.46 -3.31 -7.83
CA ILE A 149 10.64 -2.47 -7.70
C ILE A 149 11.13 -2.59 -6.26
N VAL A 150 12.25 -3.27 -6.08
CA VAL A 150 12.91 -3.40 -4.78
C VAL A 150 14.02 -2.36 -4.67
N TYR A 151 13.90 -1.44 -3.71
CA TYR A 151 14.90 -0.43 -3.42
C TYR A 151 15.94 -0.97 -2.43
N THR A 152 17.07 -0.27 -2.30
CA THR A 152 18.12 -0.60 -1.34
C THR A 152 17.57 -0.75 0.08
N GLY A 153 17.84 -1.92 0.70
CA GLY A 153 17.35 -2.30 2.02
C GLY A 153 15.94 -2.90 2.05
N GLY A 154 15.23 -2.95 0.92
CA GLY A 154 13.96 -3.67 0.78
C GLY A 154 14.17 -5.15 0.49
N THR A 155 13.17 -5.97 0.81
CA THR A 155 13.22 -7.42 0.61
C THR A 155 11.94 -7.94 -0.06
N PHE A 156 12.12 -8.69 -1.14
CA PHE A 156 11.05 -9.51 -1.72
C PHE A 156 11.31 -10.99 -1.40
N ILE A 157 10.37 -11.63 -0.72
CA ILE A 157 10.46 -13.03 -0.28
C ILE A 157 9.50 -13.88 -1.11
N ILE A 158 10.04 -14.92 -1.72
CA ILE A 158 9.28 -15.89 -2.52
C ILE A 158 9.22 -17.21 -1.76
N ARG A 159 8.03 -17.67 -1.38
CA ARG A 159 7.85 -19.02 -0.77
C ARG A 159 7.05 -19.99 -1.62
N SER A 160 6.60 -19.55 -2.79
CA SER A 160 5.87 -20.42 -3.70
C SER A 160 6.81 -21.33 -4.48
N THR A 161 6.33 -22.50 -4.89
CA THR A 161 7.16 -23.51 -5.56
C THR A 161 7.15 -23.38 -7.09
N ASN A 162 6.20 -22.63 -7.68
CA ASN A 162 5.89 -22.66 -9.11
C ASN A 162 5.75 -21.28 -9.80
N ALA A 163 6.07 -20.15 -9.14
CA ALA A 163 5.86 -18.85 -9.78
C ALA A 163 6.89 -18.50 -10.87
N ILE A 164 6.39 -17.80 -11.90
CA ILE A 164 7.20 -17.06 -12.86
C ILE A 164 7.13 -15.58 -12.46
N TYR A 165 8.23 -15.01 -11.98
CA TYR A 165 8.32 -13.59 -11.65
C TYR A 165 9.07 -12.83 -12.76
N SER A 166 8.56 -11.67 -13.17
CA SER A 166 9.32 -10.67 -13.93
C SER A 166 9.54 -9.45 -13.05
N TYR A 167 10.78 -9.17 -12.64
CA TYR A 167 11.12 -8.06 -11.74
C TYR A 167 12.29 -7.24 -12.28
N LYS A 168 12.40 -6.00 -11.80
CA LYS A 168 13.54 -5.12 -12.08
C LYS A 168 14.25 -4.78 -10.77
N GLU A 169 15.49 -5.26 -10.62
CA GLU A 169 16.32 -4.97 -9.45
C GLU A 169 16.98 -3.59 -9.54
N LYS A 170 17.12 -2.93 -8.38
CA LYS A 170 18.02 -1.79 -8.21
C LYS A 170 18.72 -1.91 -6.84
N ASN A 171 19.84 -2.63 -6.80
CA ASN A 171 20.69 -2.82 -5.61
C ASN A 171 19.93 -3.35 -4.37
N ALA A 172 19.20 -4.46 -4.52
CA ALA A 172 18.32 -5.02 -3.49
C ALA A 172 18.43 -6.55 -3.37
N THR A 173 17.78 -7.13 -2.36
CA THR A 173 17.83 -8.58 -2.08
C THR A 173 16.54 -9.27 -2.51
N ILE A 174 16.67 -10.32 -3.31
CA ILE A 174 15.62 -11.28 -3.61
C ILE A 174 16.01 -12.61 -2.97
N SER A 175 15.11 -13.18 -2.18
CA SER A 175 15.33 -14.44 -1.49
C SER A 175 14.25 -15.44 -1.90
N SER A 176 14.72 -16.58 -2.42
CA SER A 176 13.95 -17.78 -2.71
C SER A 176 14.18 -18.84 -1.64
#